data_AF-A0A821L9P4-F1
#
_entry.id   AF-A0A821L9P4-F1
#
_cell.length_a   1.000
_cell.length_b   1.000
_cell.length_c   1.000
_cell.angle_alpha   90.00
_cell.angle_beta   90.00
_cell.angle_gamma   90.00
#
_symmetry.space_group_name_H-M   'P 1'
#
loop_
_entity.id
_entity.type
_entity.pdbx_description
1 polymer ?
#
loop_
_entity_poly.entity_id
_entity_poly.type
_entity_poly.pdbx_seq_one_letter_code
_entity_poly.pdbx_strand_id
1 'polypeptide(L)'
;MATSNSYEYINERSINEELLCSICTDPFEDPLCANQCGHTFCRKCITDTFCRKCITDTFCRKCITDTFRDMSRCPTCRHDLKLEDFHPVTIRPFLNQLNQLLVKCKWCSQSNIERGNFKDHLSNCVEEILSCPAANLKCDWKGKRDKIQDHVSICPLIKVQPMIVELTDLVKQQSEQIRCLDTLVKQQLGQIRFLYTILETQAKHNQ
;
A
#
# COMPACT_ATOMS: atom_id res chain seq x y z
N MET A 1 -2.86 -7.52 -9.58
CA MET A 1 -3.72 -6.55 -8.88
C MET A 1 -4.23 -5.58 -9.93
N ALA A 2 -5.54 -5.52 -10.18
CA ALA A 2 -6.10 -4.50 -11.07
C ALA A 2 -5.77 -3.13 -10.45
N THR A 3 -5.10 -2.27 -11.19
CA THR A 3 -4.88 -0.89 -10.78
C THR A 3 -5.86 -0.02 -11.55
N SER A 4 -6.18 1.18 -11.06
CA SER A 4 -6.96 2.21 -11.78
C SER A 4 -6.52 2.42 -13.26
N ASN A 5 -5.32 1.97 -13.64
CA ASN A 5 -4.82 2.03 -15.01
C ASN A 5 -5.33 0.93 -15.98
N SER A 6 -6.11 -0.04 -15.50
CA SER A 6 -6.55 -1.22 -16.25
C SER A 6 -7.93 -1.07 -16.93
N TYR A 7 -8.74 -0.12 -16.44
CA TYR A 7 -10.08 0.14 -16.93
C TYR A 7 -10.40 1.64 -16.92
N GLU A 8 -11.52 2.01 -17.55
CA GLU A 8 -12.15 3.33 -17.50
C GLU A 8 -13.60 3.18 -17.04
N TYR A 9 -14.14 4.14 -16.30
CA TYR A 9 -15.54 4.10 -15.87
C TYR A 9 -16.44 4.60 -17.01
N ILE A 10 -17.51 3.86 -17.30
CA ILE A 10 -18.35 4.15 -18.48
C ILE A 10 -19.16 5.44 -18.32
N ASN A 11 -19.48 5.82 -17.08
CA ASN A 11 -20.24 7.04 -16.79
C ASN A 11 -19.65 7.79 -15.58
N GLU A 12 -18.39 8.20 -15.65
CA GLU A 12 -17.70 8.91 -14.55
C GLU A 12 -18.53 10.04 -13.94
N ARG A 13 -19.19 10.83 -14.78
CA ARG A 13 -20.01 11.98 -14.35
C ARG A 13 -21.31 11.62 -13.66
N SER A 14 -21.79 10.39 -13.80
CA SER A 14 -23.03 9.92 -13.15
C SER A 14 -22.75 9.07 -11.91
N ILE A 15 -21.48 8.91 -11.52
CA ILE A 15 -21.14 8.22 -10.28
C ILE A 15 -21.58 9.10 -9.12
N ASN A 16 -22.30 8.52 -8.16
CA ASN A 16 -22.71 9.22 -6.95
C ASN A 16 -21.47 9.76 -6.20
N GLU A 17 -21.49 11.04 -5.85
CA GLU A 17 -20.42 11.73 -5.12
C GLU A 17 -20.08 11.05 -3.78
N GLU A 18 -21.05 10.38 -3.15
CA GLU A 18 -20.86 9.60 -1.92
C GLU A 18 -19.92 8.40 -2.10
N LEU A 19 -19.67 7.98 -3.34
CA LEU A 19 -18.75 6.90 -3.70
C LEU A 19 -17.35 7.41 -4.06
N LEU A 20 -17.13 8.73 -4.04
CA LEU A 20 -15.88 9.37 -4.46
C LEU A 20 -15.01 9.75 -3.26
N CYS A 21 -13.71 9.56 -3.41
CA CYS A 21 -12.73 9.98 -2.43
C CYS A 21 -12.48 11.49 -2.54
N SER A 22 -12.57 12.23 -1.43
CA SER A 22 -12.34 13.68 -1.43
C SER A 22 -10.89 14.10 -1.68
N ILE A 23 -9.93 13.15 -1.70
CA ILE A 23 -8.51 13.42 -1.99
C ILE A 23 -8.20 13.25 -3.47
N CYS A 24 -8.59 12.11 -4.08
CA CYS A 24 -8.27 11.82 -5.47
C CYS A 24 -9.44 12.04 -6.44
N THR A 25 -10.64 12.33 -5.92
CA THR A 25 -11.88 12.54 -6.69
C THR A 25 -12.36 11.35 -7.52
N ASP A 26 -11.74 10.19 -7.34
CA ASP A 26 -12.11 8.92 -8.00
C ASP A 26 -12.95 8.04 -7.05
N PRO A 27 -13.70 7.05 -7.60
CA PRO A 27 -14.39 6.06 -6.78
C PRO A 27 -13.46 5.32 -5.81
N PHE A 28 -13.91 5.08 -4.58
CA PHE A 28 -13.04 4.55 -3.52
C PHE A 28 -12.35 3.22 -3.88
N GLU A 29 -11.01 3.20 -3.82
CA GLU A 29 -10.17 1.99 -3.80
C GLU A 29 -9.75 1.65 -2.37
N ASP A 30 -10.05 0.43 -1.91
CA ASP A 30 -9.81 -0.04 -0.54
C ASP A 30 -10.21 1.02 0.52
N PRO A 31 -11.51 1.39 0.61
CA PRO A 31 -11.97 2.47 1.47
C PRO A 31 -11.63 2.25 2.94
N LEU A 32 -11.06 3.29 3.56
CA LEU A 32 -10.76 3.39 4.98
C LEU A 32 -11.61 4.50 5.61
N CYS A 33 -12.29 4.20 6.71
CA CYS A 33 -13.08 5.16 7.48
C CYS A 33 -12.36 5.54 8.78
N ALA A 34 -12.41 6.82 9.13
CA ALA A 34 -11.90 7.33 10.39
C ALA A 34 -12.90 7.10 11.54
N ASN A 35 -12.45 6.41 12.60
CA ASN A 35 -13.29 6.07 13.76
C ASN A 35 -14.01 7.28 14.39
N GLN A 36 -13.31 8.41 14.54
CA GLN A 36 -13.82 9.54 15.34
C GLN A 36 -14.66 10.54 14.54
N CYS A 37 -14.50 10.60 13.22
CA CYS A 37 -15.16 11.62 12.39
C CYS A 37 -15.95 11.05 11.20
N GLY A 38 -15.90 9.73 10.96
CA GLY A 38 -16.70 9.05 9.93
C GLY A 38 -16.29 9.31 8.48
N HIS A 39 -15.28 10.15 8.22
CA HIS A 39 -14.83 10.43 6.86
C HIS A 39 -14.08 9.24 6.26
N THR A 40 -14.39 8.95 4.99
CA THR A 40 -13.84 7.80 4.25
C THR A 40 -12.90 8.26 3.14
N PHE A 41 -11.80 7.54 2.95
CA PHE A 41 -10.77 7.81 1.95
C PHE A 41 -10.23 6.52 1.34
N CYS A 42 -9.61 6.59 0.15
CA CYS A 42 -8.86 5.45 -0.38
C CYS A 42 -7.66 5.15 0.53
N ARG A 43 -7.34 3.87 0.76
CA ARG A 43 -6.18 3.45 1.56
C ARG A 43 -4.89 4.15 1.15
N LYS A 44 -4.59 4.17 -0.15
CA LYS A 44 -3.38 4.82 -0.68
C LYS A 44 -3.40 6.33 -0.44
N CYS A 45 -4.53 7.00 -0.69
CA CYS A 45 -4.65 8.44 -0.53
C CYS A 45 -4.38 8.88 0.91
N ILE A 46 -4.98 8.20 1.89
CA ILE A 46 -4.78 8.55 3.29
C ILE A 46 -3.39 8.12 3.79
N THR A 47 -2.88 6.97 3.36
CA THR A 47 -1.53 6.52 3.73
C THR A 47 -0.45 7.47 3.19
N ASP A 48 -0.60 7.94 1.95
CA ASP A 48 0.32 8.90 1.31
C ASP A 48 0.25 10.26 2.00
N THR A 49 -0.96 10.71 2.37
CA THR A 49 -1.16 11.95 3.12
C THR A 49 -0.49 11.90 4.50
N PHE A 50 -0.54 10.74 5.17
CA PHE A 50 0.06 10.52 6.50
C PHE A 50 1.50 9.98 6.44
N CYS A 51 2.09 9.86 5.26
CA CYS A 51 3.37 9.19 5.07
C CYS A 51 4.53 9.95 5.74
N ARG A 52 5.07 9.36 6.81
CA ARG A 52 6.23 9.87 7.56
C ARG A 52 7.56 9.81 6.79
N LYS A 53 7.67 9.06 5.69
CA LYS A 53 8.96 8.87 4.98
C LYS A 53 9.46 10.13 4.28
N CYS A 54 8.61 11.15 4.10
CA CYS A 54 8.99 12.44 3.53
C CYS A 54 9.69 13.37 4.55
N ILE A 55 9.85 12.96 5.82
CA ILE A 55 10.42 13.80 6.90
C ILE A 55 11.91 14.11 6.69
N THR A 56 12.65 13.27 5.96
CA THR A 56 14.12 13.38 5.85
C THR A 56 14.65 13.74 4.47
N ASP A 57 13.78 13.82 3.46
CA ASP A 57 14.18 14.12 2.08
C ASP A 57 13.68 15.52 1.67
N THR A 58 14.55 16.52 1.78
CA THR A 58 14.32 17.92 1.40
C THR A 58 13.94 18.11 -0.09
N PHE A 59 13.96 17.03 -0.89
CA PHE A 59 13.71 17.02 -2.33
C PHE A 59 12.39 16.36 -2.78
N CYS A 60 11.48 15.99 -1.87
CA CYS A 60 10.19 15.42 -2.28
C CYS A 60 9.29 16.49 -2.94
N ARG A 61 9.25 16.48 -4.28
CA ARG A 61 8.44 17.40 -5.12
C ARG A 61 6.94 17.44 -4.78
N LYS A 62 6.41 16.41 -4.11
CA LYS A 62 4.99 16.30 -3.69
C LYS A 62 4.68 16.97 -2.34
N CYS A 63 5.70 17.28 -1.54
CA CYS A 63 5.54 17.84 -0.20
C CYS A 63 5.85 19.35 -0.14
N ILE A 64 6.16 19.99 -1.27
CA ILE A 64 6.68 21.37 -1.35
C ILE A 64 5.69 22.47 -0.93
N THR A 65 4.41 22.18 -0.69
CA THR A 65 3.47 23.21 -0.22
C THR A 65 3.52 23.35 1.31
N ASP A 66 3.86 24.56 1.76
CA ASP A 66 4.20 25.09 3.11
C ASP A 66 3.31 24.74 4.33
N THR A 67 2.49 23.70 4.31
CA THR A 67 1.64 23.28 5.46
C THR A 67 2.27 22.14 6.29
N PHE A 68 3.57 22.21 6.56
CA PHE A 68 4.33 21.23 7.36
C PHE A 68 4.13 21.35 8.88
N ARG A 69 2.89 21.33 9.39
CA ARG A 69 2.70 21.30 10.86
C ARG A 69 1.59 20.43 11.44
N ASP A 70 0.66 19.86 10.67
CA ASP A 70 -0.42 19.06 11.26
C ASP A 70 -0.76 17.81 10.42
N MET A 71 0.20 16.87 10.33
CA MET A 71 0.07 15.58 9.60
C MET A 71 -0.77 14.53 10.34
N SER A 72 -1.49 14.93 11.38
CA SER A 72 -2.34 14.09 12.21
C SER A 72 -3.76 14.65 12.24
N ARG A 73 -4.28 15.08 11.09
CA ARG A 73 -5.62 15.64 10.96
C ARG A 73 -6.36 15.04 9.78
N CYS A 74 -7.67 14.89 9.93
CA CYS A 74 -8.56 14.50 8.86
C CYS A 74 -8.52 15.55 7.71
N PRO A 75 -8.28 15.15 6.45
CA PRO A 75 -8.28 16.08 5.31
C PRO A 75 -9.59 16.83 5.10
N THR A 76 -10.72 16.24 5.51
CA THR A 76 -12.05 16.83 5.30
C THR A 76 -12.48 17.75 6.45
N CYS A 77 -12.36 17.30 7.70
CA CYS A 77 -12.90 18.03 8.87
C CYS A 77 -11.84 18.56 9.83
N ARG A 78 -10.56 18.31 9.57
CA ARG A 78 -9.41 18.73 10.40
C ARG A 78 -9.40 18.17 11.82
N HIS A 79 -10.24 17.18 12.13
CA HIS A 79 -10.22 16.46 13.40
C HIS A 79 -8.88 15.75 13.59
N ASP A 80 -8.29 15.82 14.79
CA ASP A 80 -7.00 15.20 15.06
C ASP A 80 -7.12 13.67 15.05
N LEU A 81 -6.37 13.02 14.16
CA LEU A 81 -6.38 11.59 13.90
C LEU A 81 -4.97 11.09 13.57
N LYS A 82 -4.73 9.81 13.81
CA LYS A 82 -3.54 9.09 13.33
C LYS A 82 -3.96 8.03 12.32
N LEU A 83 -2.98 7.51 11.58
CA LEU A 83 -3.23 6.45 10.59
C LEU A 83 -3.82 5.17 11.23
N GLU A 84 -3.53 4.91 12.51
CA GLU A 84 -4.09 3.81 13.29
C GLU A 84 -5.58 3.96 13.61
N ASP A 85 -6.13 5.17 13.53
CA ASP A 85 -7.55 5.45 13.77
C ASP A 85 -8.44 5.14 12.55
N PHE A 86 -7.85 4.63 11.46
CA PHE A 86 -8.55 4.27 10.24
C PHE A 86 -8.75 2.77 10.15
N HIS A 87 -9.97 2.36 9.80
CA HIS A 87 -10.33 0.95 9.61
C HIS A 87 -10.95 0.72 8.23
N PRO A 88 -10.82 -0.50 7.66
CA PRO A 88 -11.51 -0.84 6.43
C PRO A 88 -13.02 -0.66 6.56
N VAL A 89 -13.65 -0.09 5.53
CA VAL A 89 -15.11 -0.09 5.44
C VAL A 89 -15.58 -1.50 5.12
N THR A 90 -16.45 -2.04 5.97
CA THR A 90 -17.01 -3.41 5.85
C THR A 90 -18.51 -3.40 5.56
N ILE A 91 -19.12 -2.21 5.45
CA ILE A 91 -20.55 -2.02 5.22
C ILE A 91 -20.91 -2.55 3.82
N ARG A 92 -21.56 -3.71 3.78
CA ARG A 92 -21.86 -4.42 2.53
C ARG A 92 -22.65 -3.59 1.51
N PRO A 93 -23.73 -2.86 1.89
CA PRO A 93 -24.48 -2.04 0.92
C PRO A 93 -23.58 -1.02 0.20
N PHE A 94 -22.73 -0.31 0.94
CA PHE A 94 -21.78 0.66 0.39
C PHE A 94 -20.76 0.00 -0.56
N LEU A 95 -20.19 -1.14 -0.15
CA LEU A 95 -19.25 -1.88 -1.01
C LEU A 95 -19.94 -2.43 -2.27
N ASN A 96 -21.19 -2.87 -2.18
CA ASN A 96 -21.95 -3.34 -3.33
C ASN A 96 -22.20 -2.21 -4.34
N GLN A 97 -22.56 -1.01 -3.88
CA GLN A 97 -22.71 0.16 -4.74
C GLN A 97 -21.41 0.50 -5.48
N LEU A 98 -20.26 0.44 -4.78
CA LEU A 98 -18.95 0.61 -5.41
C LEU A 98 -18.62 -0.48 -6.44
N ASN A 99 -18.99 -1.72 -6.15
CA ASN A 99 -18.67 -2.87 -7.00
C ASN A 99 -19.54 -2.96 -8.26
N GLN A 100 -20.77 -2.42 -8.20
CA GLN A 100 -21.71 -2.39 -9.33
C GLN A 100 -21.40 -1.28 -10.35
N LEU A 101 -20.45 -0.38 -10.04
CA LEU A 101 -20.00 0.62 -11.00
C LEU A 101 -19.49 -0.07 -12.28
N LEU A 102 -19.98 0.38 -13.44
CA LEU A 102 -19.63 -0.21 -14.72
C LEU A 102 -18.34 0.36 -15.27
N VAL A 103 -17.47 -0.55 -15.69
CA VAL A 103 -16.17 -0.22 -16.27
C VAL A 103 -16.02 -0.82 -17.66
N LYS A 104 -15.14 -0.21 -18.44
CA LYS A 104 -14.67 -0.69 -19.74
C LYS A 104 -13.19 -1.05 -19.63
N CYS A 105 -12.86 -2.24 -20.10
CA CYS A 105 -11.49 -2.71 -20.15
C CYS A 105 -10.68 -1.89 -21.16
N LYS A 106 -9.54 -1.34 -20.75
CA LYS A 106 -8.66 -0.56 -21.63
C LYS A 106 -7.95 -1.42 -22.69
N TRP A 107 -7.93 -2.74 -22.51
CA TRP A 107 -7.20 -3.66 -23.38
C TRP A 107 -8.09 -4.31 -24.44
N CYS A 108 -9.15 -5.02 -24.04
CA CYS A 108 -10.05 -5.69 -24.98
C CYS A 108 -11.27 -4.83 -25.37
N SER A 109 -11.40 -3.63 -24.81
CA SER A 109 -12.56 -2.73 -25.00
C SER A 109 -13.91 -3.30 -24.54
N GLN A 110 -13.94 -4.47 -23.88
CA GLN A 110 -15.18 -5.01 -23.31
C GLN A 110 -15.73 -4.04 -22.26
N SER A 111 -16.99 -3.66 -22.43
CA SER A 111 -17.72 -2.72 -21.59
C SER A 111 -18.74 -3.43 -20.70
N ASN A 112 -19.40 -2.67 -19.82
CA ASN A 112 -20.44 -3.15 -18.91
C ASN A 112 -19.97 -4.25 -17.96
N ILE A 113 -18.68 -4.22 -17.59
CA ILE A 113 -18.13 -5.10 -16.56
C ILE A 113 -18.36 -4.41 -15.23
N GLU A 114 -18.97 -5.10 -14.27
CA GLU A 114 -19.02 -4.60 -12.90
C GLU A 114 -17.60 -4.50 -12.34
N ARG A 115 -17.26 -3.36 -11.74
CA ARG A 115 -15.95 -3.11 -11.14
C ARG A 115 -15.52 -4.25 -10.20
N GLY A 116 -16.44 -4.78 -9.40
CA GLY A 116 -16.17 -5.92 -8.50
C GLY A 116 -15.72 -7.19 -9.23
N ASN A 117 -16.23 -7.42 -10.45
CA ASN A 117 -15.93 -8.59 -11.27
C ASN A 117 -14.78 -8.33 -12.25
N PHE A 118 -14.19 -7.14 -12.26
CA PHE A 118 -13.14 -6.79 -13.20
C PHE A 118 -11.90 -7.68 -13.03
N LYS A 119 -11.59 -8.13 -11.82
CA LYS A 119 -10.48 -9.06 -11.57
C LYS A 119 -10.71 -10.42 -12.26
N ASP A 120 -11.94 -10.90 -12.29
CA ASP A 120 -12.32 -12.16 -12.96
C ASP A 120 -12.39 -11.97 -14.48
N HIS A 121 -12.70 -10.78 -14.95
CA HIS A 121 -12.50 -10.42 -16.35
C HIS A 121 -11.01 -10.47 -16.73
N LEU A 122 -10.12 -9.86 -15.93
CA LEU A 122 -8.68 -9.87 -16.21
C LEU A 122 -8.11 -11.27 -16.30
N SER A 123 -8.58 -12.22 -15.48
CA SER A 123 -8.10 -13.60 -15.58
C SER A 123 -8.44 -14.26 -16.93
N ASN A 124 -9.34 -13.70 -17.73
CA ASN A 124 -9.75 -14.20 -19.05
C ASN A 124 -9.53 -13.20 -20.20
N CYS A 125 -8.98 -12.02 -19.92
CA CYS A 125 -8.79 -10.98 -20.93
C CYS A 125 -7.68 -11.36 -21.91
N VAL A 126 -8.05 -11.55 -23.18
CA VAL A 126 -7.13 -12.01 -24.25
C VAL A 126 -6.13 -10.92 -24.65
N GLU A 127 -6.57 -9.66 -24.65
CA GLU A 127 -5.78 -8.51 -25.13
C GLU A 127 -4.98 -7.80 -24.02
N GLU A 128 -5.01 -8.32 -22.78
CA GLU A 128 -4.23 -7.77 -21.68
C GLU A 128 -2.73 -7.81 -22.03
N ILE A 129 -2.09 -6.63 -21.99
CA ILE A 129 -0.63 -6.54 -22.14
C ILE A 129 -0.01 -6.90 -20.80
N LEU A 130 0.48 -8.14 -20.72
CA LEU A 130 1.17 -8.66 -19.55
C LEU A 130 2.65 -8.29 -19.61
N SER A 131 3.22 -7.96 -18.46
CA SER A 131 4.67 -7.84 -18.30
C SER A 131 5.26 -9.20 -17.92
N CYS A 132 6.53 -9.43 -18.26
CA CYS A 132 7.23 -10.64 -17.84
C CYS A 132 7.15 -10.85 -16.31
N PRO A 133 6.95 -12.08 -15.80
CA PRO A 133 6.98 -12.34 -14.36
C PRO A 133 8.28 -11.89 -13.69
N ALA A 134 9.40 -11.88 -14.42
CA ALA A 134 10.69 -11.36 -13.97
C ALA A 134 10.87 -9.84 -14.19
N ALA A 135 9.78 -9.06 -14.33
CA ALA A 135 9.84 -7.60 -14.45
C ALA A 135 10.49 -6.92 -13.23
N ASN A 136 10.40 -7.53 -12.05
CA ASN A 136 11.12 -7.09 -10.85
C ASN A 136 12.64 -7.19 -11.01
N LEU A 137 13.12 -8.13 -11.84
CA LEU A 137 14.53 -8.27 -12.23
C LEU A 137 14.87 -7.44 -13.48
N LYS A 138 14.04 -6.45 -13.81
CA LYS A 138 14.20 -5.55 -14.96
C LYS A 138 14.14 -6.27 -16.31
N CYS A 139 13.31 -7.32 -16.42
CA CYS A 139 12.89 -7.79 -17.74
C CYS A 139 11.96 -6.74 -18.37
N ASP A 140 12.34 -6.20 -19.52
CA ASP A 140 11.58 -5.17 -20.23
C ASP A 140 10.44 -5.71 -21.09
N TRP A 141 10.32 -7.04 -21.21
CA TRP A 141 9.32 -7.65 -22.08
C TRP A 141 7.88 -7.38 -21.60
N LYS A 142 7.05 -6.94 -22.55
CA LYS A 142 5.61 -6.76 -22.41
C LYS A 142 4.94 -7.24 -23.69
N GLY A 143 3.86 -7.99 -23.55
CA GLY A 143 3.16 -8.54 -24.71
C GLY A 143 1.80 -9.10 -24.36
N LYS A 144 1.08 -9.54 -25.38
CA LYS A 144 -0.21 -10.20 -25.23
C LYS A 144 -0.09 -11.52 -24.47
N ARG A 145 -1.20 -11.97 -23.90
CA ARG A 145 -1.28 -13.21 -23.13
C ARG A 145 -0.93 -14.46 -23.94
N ASP A 146 -1.19 -14.50 -25.23
CA ASP A 146 -0.80 -15.61 -26.11
C ASP A 146 0.73 -15.74 -26.26
N LYS A 147 1.45 -14.61 -26.30
CA LYS A 147 2.90 -14.57 -26.48
C LYS A 147 3.71 -14.65 -25.20
N ILE A 148 3.07 -14.57 -24.03
CA ILE A 148 3.80 -14.63 -22.75
C ILE A 148 4.45 -15.98 -22.51
N GLN A 149 3.80 -17.09 -22.89
CA GLN A 149 4.35 -18.44 -22.67
C GLN A 149 5.59 -18.66 -23.54
N ASP A 150 5.54 -18.23 -24.80
CA ASP A 150 6.69 -18.24 -25.72
C ASP A 150 7.86 -17.48 -25.09
N HIS A 151 7.62 -16.26 -24.59
CA HIS A 151 8.65 -15.47 -23.92
C HIS A 151 9.19 -16.12 -22.63
N VAL A 152 8.31 -16.59 -21.75
CA VAL A 152 8.68 -17.19 -20.45
C VAL A 152 9.61 -18.39 -20.65
N SER A 153 9.40 -19.18 -21.71
CA SER A 153 10.25 -20.34 -22.03
C SER A 153 11.70 -19.98 -22.38
N ILE A 154 11.91 -18.81 -22.99
CA ILE A 154 13.24 -18.34 -23.44
C ILE A 154 13.87 -17.30 -22.50
N CYS A 155 13.10 -16.72 -21.59
CA CYS A 155 13.56 -15.62 -20.74
C CYS A 155 14.63 -16.10 -19.74
N PRO A 156 15.87 -15.60 -19.81
CA PRO A 156 16.93 -15.99 -18.88
C PRO A 156 16.61 -15.57 -17.44
N LEU A 157 15.93 -14.44 -17.28
CA LEU A 157 15.57 -13.88 -15.98
C LEU A 157 14.54 -14.73 -15.24
N ILE A 158 13.63 -15.41 -15.95
CA ILE A 158 12.69 -16.36 -15.35
C ILE A 158 13.43 -17.53 -14.72
N LYS A 159 14.48 -18.05 -15.38
CA LYS A 159 15.23 -19.22 -14.88
C LYS A 159 15.93 -18.93 -13.56
N VAL A 160 16.44 -17.70 -13.38
CA VAL A 160 17.12 -17.28 -12.15
C VAL A 160 16.19 -16.65 -11.11
N GLN A 161 14.96 -16.30 -11.49
CA GLN A 161 13.99 -15.64 -10.61
C GLN A 161 13.72 -16.39 -9.30
N PRO A 162 13.49 -17.73 -9.28
CA PRO A 162 13.25 -18.46 -8.04
C PRO A 162 14.40 -18.29 -7.04
N MET A 163 15.63 -18.39 -7.52
CA MET A 163 16.84 -18.25 -6.69
C MET A 163 16.95 -16.83 -6.10
N ILE A 164 16.65 -15.80 -6.89
CA ILE A 164 16.68 -14.42 -6.40
C ILE A 164 15.59 -14.16 -5.36
N VAL A 165 14.39 -14.74 -5.53
CA VAL A 165 13.31 -14.63 -4.54
C VAL A 165 13.73 -15.28 -3.22
N GLU A 166 14.26 -16.50 -3.27
CA GLU A 166 14.78 -17.20 -2.08
C GLU A 166 15.88 -16.39 -1.36
N LEU A 167 16.85 -15.86 -2.12
CA LEU A 167 17.90 -15.00 -1.57
C LEU A 167 17.33 -13.73 -0.93
N THR A 168 16.34 -13.11 -1.56
CA THR A 168 15.70 -11.89 -1.04
C THR A 168 14.97 -12.18 0.28
N ASP A 169 14.29 -13.32 0.38
CA ASP A 169 13.58 -13.71 1.59
C ASP A 169 14.54 -14.10 2.72
N LEU A 170 15.65 -14.76 2.40
CA LEU A 170 16.72 -15.02 3.38
C LEU A 170 17.33 -13.71 3.92
N VAL A 171 17.58 -12.73 3.05
CA VAL A 171 18.07 -11.40 3.46
C VAL A 171 17.07 -10.70 4.37
N LYS A 172 15.76 -10.77 4.08
CA LYS A 172 14.73 -10.23 4.98
C LYS A 172 14.77 -10.93 6.33
N GLN A 173 14.79 -12.26 6.36
CA GLN A 173 14.83 -13.02 7.60
C GLN A 173 16.06 -12.67 8.46
N GLN A 174 17.24 -12.56 7.84
CA GLN A 174 18.45 -12.13 8.54
C GLN A 174 18.32 -10.71 9.10
N SER A 175 17.73 -9.77 8.34
CA SER A 175 17.50 -8.39 8.81
C SER A 175 16.56 -8.33 10.02
N GLU A 176 15.55 -9.21 10.06
CA GLU A 176 14.63 -9.32 11.18
C GLU A 176 15.30 -9.92 12.41
N GLN A 177 16.13 -10.95 12.23
CA GLN A 177 16.95 -11.51 13.31
C GLN A 177 17.88 -10.48 13.93
N ILE A 178 18.58 -9.68 13.10
CA ILE A 178 19.45 -8.59 13.57
C ILE A 178 18.64 -7.58 14.40
N ARG A 179 17.46 -7.18 13.93
CA ARG A 179 16.57 -6.25 14.65
C ARG A 179 16.10 -6.80 16.00
N CYS A 180 15.76 -8.09 16.05
CA CYS A 180 15.38 -8.75 17.30
C CYS A 180 16.55 -8.80 18.29
N LEU A 181 17.75 -9.14 17.80
CA LEU A 181 18.95 -9.20 18.62
C LEU A 181 19.31 -7.82 19.19
N ASP A 182 19.25 -6.77 18.36
CA ASP A 182 19.47 -5.38 18.80
C ASP A 182 18.48 -4.95 19.90
N THR A 183 17.21 -5.33 19.77
CA THR A 183 16.18 -5.06 20.79
C THR A 183 16.51 -5.77 22.11
N LEU A 184 16.95 -7.03 22.05
CA LEU A 184 17.32 -7.81 23.23
C LEU A 184 18.55 -7.22 23.94
N VAL A 185 19.58 -6.84 23.18
CA VAL A 185 20.79 -6.22 23.73
C VAL A 185 20.45 -4.89 24.42
N LYS A 186 19.60 -4.06 23.82
CA LYS A 186 19.12 -2.81 24.43
C LYS A 186 18.37 -3.06 25.74
N GLN A 187 17.54 -4.09 25.81
CA GLN A 187 16.82 -4.46 27.02
C GLN A 187 17.78 -4.91 28.13
N GLN A 188 18.76 -5.76 27.82
CA GLN A 188 19.77 -6.21 28.78
C GLN A 188 20.64 -5.05 29.29
N LEU A 189 21.08 -4.15 28.42
CA LEU A 189 21.80 -2.94 28.82
C LEU A 189 20.96 -2.05 29.75
N GLY A 190 19.67 -1.93 29.50
CA GLY A 190 18.73 -1.24 30.38
C GLY A 190 18.66 -1.86 31.78
N GLN A 191 18.56 -3.20 31.86
CA GLN A 191 18.56 -3.93 33.12
C GLN A 191 19.88 -3.75 33.89
N ILE A 192 21.03 -3.84 33.20
CA ILE A 192 22.35 -3.63 33.82
C ILE A 192 22.47 -2.23 34.39
N ARG A 193 22.07 -1.19 33.63
CA ARG A 193 22.10 0.20 34.12
C ARG A 193 21.19 0.40 35.34
N PHE A 194 20.01 -0.23 35.34
CA PHE A 194 19.09 -0.17 36.47
C PHE A 194 19.71 -0.79 37.73
N LEU A 195 20.29 -1.99 37.61
CA LEU A 195 20.97 -2.65 38.73
C LEU A 195 22.15 -1.83 39.25
N TYR A 196 22.95 -1.24 38.35
CA TYR A 196 24.06 -0.36 38.74
C TYR A 196 23.57 0.85 39.56
N THR A 197 22.46 1.47 39.14
CA THR A 197 21.85 2.60 39.86
C THR A 197 21.40 2.20 41.27
N ILE A 198 20.80 1.01 41.43
CA ILE A 198 20.41 0.49 42.74
C ILE A 198 21.64 0.33 43.64
N LEU A 199 22.70 -0.29 43.14
CA LEU A 199 23.94 -0.47 43.90
C LEU A 199 24.56 0.86 44.34
N GLU A 200 24.58 1.87 43.47
CA GLU A 200 25.05 3.22 43.82
C GLU A 200 24.19 3.87 44.91
N THR A 201 22.87 3.74 44.84
CA THR A 201 21.96 4.29 45.88
C THR A 201 22.13 3.60 47.22
N GLN A 202 22.34 2.27 47.24
CA GLN A 202 22.62 1.52 48.47
C GLN A 202 23.98 1.91 49.07
N ALA A 203 25.00 2.13 48.25
CA ALA A 203 26.31 2.57 48.70
C ALA A 203 26.26 3.95 49.38
N LYS A 204 25.46 4.89 48.84
CA LYS A 204 25.26 6.23 49.42
C LYS A 204 24.47 6.22 50.73
N HIS A 205 23.60 5.24 50.95
CA HIS A 205 22.79 5.10 52.17
C HIS A 205 23.55 4.44 53.33
N ASN A 206 24.65 3.74 53.04
CA ASN A 206 25.47 3.01 54.02
C ASN A 206 26.74 3.78 54.46
N GLN A 207 26.88 5.04 54.06
CA GLN A 207 27.88 6.02 54.55
C GLN A 207 27.21 7.04 55.46
#